data_AF-A0A4C1SCG6-F1
#
_entry.id   AF-A0A4C1SCG6-F1
#
_cell.length_a   1.000
_cell.length_b   1.000
_cell.length_c   1.000
_cell.angle_alpha   90.00
_cell.angle_beta   90.00
_cell.angle_gamma   90.00
#
_symmetry.space_group_name_H-M   'P 1'
#
loop_
_entity.id
_entity.type
_entity.pdbx_description
1 polymer ?
#
loop_
_entity_poly.entity_id
_entity_poly.type
_entity_poly.pdbx_seq_one_letter_code
_entity_poly.pdbx_strand_id
1 'polypeptide(L)'
;MAHKKSLEALNFTLKDLRRNNNIFGGLMILLAGDFRQTLPVVPRGTPADELNACLKASPLWNNVKKLSLTTNMRVQLQNDQSAAQFSKQLLDVGNGKVPVDATSGLITLTNDFCRFVDTQLVLIENVFPNISENYKNYAWLSQRAILAAKNNDVHALNFTIQSKIAGDLVTYKSVDSITNPDDVVNYPTEF
;
A
#
# COMPACT_ATOMS: atom_id res chain seq x y z
N MET A 1 -4.47 -5.05 -1.53
CA MET A 1 -4.81 -6.21 -0.68
C MET A 1 -6.19 -6.74 -1.07
N ALA A 2 -6.43 -8.05 -1.01
CA ALA A 2 -7.67 -8.65 -1.50
C ALA A 2 -8.65 -8.96 -0.37
N HIS A 3 -9.92 -8.63 -0.57
CA HIS A 3 -11.02 -9.01 0.31
C HIS A 3 -11.33 -10.52 0.14
N LYS A 4 -11.61 -11.25 1.22
CA LYS A 4 -11.86 -12.71 1.17
C LYS A 4 -12.97 -13.12 0.21
N LYS A 5 -14.03 -12.32 0.14
CA LYS A 5 -15.15 -12.52 -0.79
C LYS A 5 -14.70 -12.65 -2.25
N SER A 6 -13.65 -11.95 -2.67
CA SER A 6 -13.12 -12.08 -4.04
C SER A 6 -12.56 -13.48 -4.29
N LEU A 7 -11.84 -14.05 -3.30
CA LEU A 7 -11.31 -15.42 -3.38
C LEU A 7 -12.44 -16.47 -3.33
N GLU A 8 -13.44 -16.24 -2.47
CA GLU A 8 -14.60 -17.12 -2.33
C GLU A 8 -15.47 -17.12 -3.58
N ALA A 9 -15.71 -15.94 -4.18
CA ALA A 9 -16.41 -15.80 -5.44
C ALA A 9 -15.65 -16.47 -6.58
N LEU A 10 -14.32 -16.33 -6.63
CA LEU A 10 -13.50 -17.05 -7.61
C LEU A 10 -13.63 -18.57 -7.47
N ASN A 11 -13.61 -19.08 -6.23
CA ASN A 11 -13.83 -20.51 -5.97
C ASN A 11 -15.21 -20.97 -6.46
N PHE A 12 -16.27 -20.23 -6.13
CA PHE A 12 -17.62 -20.55 -6.59
C PHE A 12 -17.72 -20.54 -8.12
N THR A 13 -17.21 -19.49 -8.76
CA THR A 13 -17.23 -19.31 -10.21
C THR A 13 -16.48 -20.43 -10.93
N LEU A 14 -15.30 -20.83 -10.44
CA LEU A 14 -14.52 -21.90 -11.05
C LEU A 14 -15.15 -23.29 -10.87
N LYS A 15 -15.88 -23.52 -9.77
CA LYS A 15 -16.65 -24.76 -9.62
C LYS A 15 -17.75 -24.88 -10.66
N ASP A 16 -18.47 -23.80 -10.87
CA ASP A 16 -19.58 -23.72 -11.84
C ASP A 16 -19.06 -23.88 -13.28
N LEU A 17 -18.11 -23.03 -13.69
CA LEU A 17 -17.54 -23.06 -15.04
C LEU A 17 -16.91 -24.41 -15.40
N ARG A 18 -16.30 -25.10 -14.43
CA ARG A 18 -15.65 -26.40 -14.66
C ARG A 18 -16.57 -27.59 -14.40
N ARG A 19 -17.80 -27.36 -13.93
CA ARG A 19 -18.73 -28.41 -13.47
C ARG A 19 -18.05 -29.40 -12.51
N ASN A 20 -17.24 -28.88 -11.60
CA ASN A 20 -16.44 -29.67 -10.67
C ASN A 20 -16.55 -29.06 -9.26
N ASN A 21 -17.03 -29.84 -8.29
CA ASN A 21 -17.27 -29.37 -6.93
C ASN A 21 -16.01 -29.28 -6.05
N ASN A 22 -14.84 -29.71 -6.54
CA ASN A 22 -13.57 -29.55 -5.86
C ASN A 22 -13.21 -28.06 -5.70
N ILE A 23 -12.38 -27.73 -4.70
CA ILE A 23 -11.93 -26.35 -4.46
C ILE A 23 -11.33 -25.76 -5.76
N PHE A 24 -11.76 -24.54 -6.12
CA PHE A 24 -11.46 -23.86 -7.39
C PHE A 24 -11.73 -24.71 -8.64
N GLY A 25 -12.77 -25.55 -8.61
CA GLY A 25 -13.07 -26.50 -9.69
C GLY A 25 -11.98 -27.55 -9.92
N GLY A 26 -11.08 -27.75 -8.95
CA GLY A 26 -9.90 -28.60 -9.07
C GLY A 26 -8.69 -27.91 -9.71
N LEU A 27 -8.65 -26.58 -9.78
CA LEU A 27 -7.45 -25.84 -10.20
C LEU A 27 -6.48 -25.65 -9.04
N MET A 28 -5.19 -25.69 -9.35
CA MET A 28 -4.15 -25.22 -8.44
C MET A 28 -4.13 -23.70 -8.45
N ILE A 29 -4.28 -23.08 -7.28
CA ILE A 29 -4.18 -21.63 -7.11
C ILE A 29 -2.90 -21.31 -6.33
N LEU A 30 -2.07 -20.44 -6.89
CA LEU A 30 -0.92 -19.87 -6.20
C LEU A 30 -1.29 -18.48 -5.69
N LEU A 31 -1.27 -18.31 -4.36
CA LEU A 31 -1.40 -17.02 -3.71
C LEU A 31 0.00 -16.49 -3.37
N ALA A 32 0.31 -15.26 -3.78
CA ALA A 32 1.56 -14.59 -3.46
C ALA A 32 1.26 -13.22 -2.84
N GLY A 33 1.97 -12.88 -1.77
CA GLY A 33 1.81 -11.62 -1.07
C GLY A 33 2.51 -11.62 0.28
N ASP A 34 2.52 -10.44 0.92
CA ASP A 34 3.07 -10.26 2.26
C ASP A 34 1.96 -9.82 3.21
N PHE A 35 1.66 -10.65 4.21
CA PHE A 35 0.61 -10.40 5.20
C PHE A 35 1.02 -9.43 6.31
N ARG A 36 2.24 -8.88 6.26
CA ARG A 36 2.70 -7.77 7.09
C ARG A 36 2.36 -6.40 6.47
N GLN A 37 1.76 -6.38 5.28
CA GLN A 37 1.24 -5.17 4.64
C GLN A 37 -0.10 -4.75 5.27
N THR A 38 -0.64 -3.63 4.79
CA THR A 38 -1.92 -3.07 5.25
C THR A 38 -3.07 -4.05 5.12
N LEU A 39 -4.10 -3.88 5.97
CA LEU A 39 -5.36 -4.65 5.97
C LEU A 39 -6.31 -4.22 4.83
N PRO A 40 -7.36 -5.00 4.48
CA PRO A 40 -8.24 -4.64 3.38
C PRO A 40 -9.07 -3.45 3.85
N VAL A 41 -9.24 -2.46 2.99
CA VAL A 41 -10.07 -1.31 3.31
C VAL A 41 -11.53 -1.75 3.31
N VAL A 42 -12.20 -1.58 4.45
CA VAL A 42 -13.66 -1.78 4.60
C VAL A 42 -14.28 -0.43 4.90
N PRO A 43 -14.89 0.26 3.92
CA PRO A 43 -15.47 1.58 4.13
C PRO A 43 -16.51 1.54 5.26
N ARG A 44 -16.36 2.45 6.23
CA ARG A 44 -17.23 2.53 7.43
C ARG A 44 -17.25 1.24 8.27
N GLY A 45 -16.25 0.37 8.10
CA GLY A 45 -16.09 -0.85 8.87
C GLY A 45 -15.42 -0.62 10.22
N THR A 46 -15.59 -1.58 11.12
CA THR A 46 -14.84 -1.68 12.38
C THR A 46 -13.54 -2.44 12.18
N PRO A 47 -12.58 -2.38 13.12
CA PRO A 47 -11.39 -3.23 13.07
C PRO A 47 -11.72 -4.73 12.99
N ALA A 48 -12.84 -5.17 13.57
CA ALA A 48 -13.30 -6.55 13.45
C ALA A 48 -13.74 -6.89 12.02
N ASP A 49 -14.37 -5.94 11.32
CA ASP A 49 -14.76 -6.10 9.91
C ASP A 49 -13.54 -6.21 9.00
N GLU A 50 -12.50 -5.40 9.24
CA GLU A 50 -11.22 -5.46 8.50
C GLU A 50 -10.53 -6.82 8.68
N LEU A 51 -10.46 -7.32 9.92
CA LEU A 51 -9.93 -8.65 10.21
C LEU A 51 -10.77 -9.75 9.55
N ASN A 52 -12.10 -9.62 9.58
CA ASN A 52 -13.00 -10.55 8.92
C ASN A 52 -12.90 -10.50 7.40
N ALA A 53 -12.54 -9.35 6.81
CA ALA A 53 -12.32 -9.17 5.39
C ALA A 53 -11.02 -9.83 4.89
N CYS A 54 -10.06 -10.12 5.77
CA CYS A 54 -8.79 -10.72 5.41
C CYS A 54 -8.93 -12.11 4.79
N LEU A 55 -8.05 -12.44 3.83
CA LEU A 55 -7.99 -13.78 3.23
C LEU A 55 -7.86 -14.90 4.29
N LYS A 56 -7.11 -14.63 5.37
CA LYS A 56 -6.92 -15.57 6.49
C LYS A 56 -8.21 -15.92 7.25
N ALA A 57 -9.25 -15.08 7.14
CA ALA A 57 -10.56 -15.31 7.74
C ALA A 57 -11.52 -16.07 6.80
N SER A 58 -11.07 -16.47 5.60
CA SER A 58 -11.85 -17.33 4.71
C SER A 58 -11.73 -18.80 5.13
N PRO A 59 -12.81 -19.60 5.08
CA PRO A 59 -12.73 -21.05 5.25
C PRO A 59 -11.78 -21.74 4.26
N LEU A 60 -11.60 -21.16 3.07
CA LEU A 60 -10.68 -21.67 2.05
C LEU A 60 -9.23 -21.64 2.52
N TRP A 61 -8.88 -20.73 3.44
CA TRP A 61 -7.52 -20.58 3.94
C TRP A 61 -6.98 -21.83 4.63
N ASN A 62 -7.86 -22.66 5.21
CA ASN A 62 -7.48 -23.92 5.85
C ASN A 62 -6.85 -24.94 4.88
N ASN A 63 -7.05 -24.75 3.57
CA ASN A 63 -6.49 -25.62 2.52
C ASN A 63 -5.18 -25.07 1.93
N VAL A 64 -4.73 -23.91 2.40
CA VAL A 64 -3.54 -23.24 1.85
C VAL A 64 -2.28 -23.84 2.45
N LYS A 65 -1.44 -24.43 1.60
CA LYS A 65 -0.07 -24.78 1.95
C LYS A 65 0.80 -23.52 1.93
N LYS A 66 1.41 -23.19 3.07
CA LYS A 66 2.28 -22.01 3.19
C LYS A 66 3.70 -22.33 2.77
N LEU A 67 4.25 -21.50 1.89
CA LEU A 67 5.65 -21.50 1.50
C LEU A 67 6.20 -20.09 1.76
N SER A 68 7.39 -20.00 2.35
CA SER A 68 8.00 -18.73 2.74
C SER A 68 9.29 -18.51 1.98
N LEU A 69 9.43 -17.34 1.37
CA LEU A 69 10.72 -16.86 0.85
C LEU A 69 11.48 -16.19 2.00
N THR A 70 12.72 -16.63 2.23
CA THR A 70 13.56 -16.16 3.35
C THR A 70 14.68 -15.22 2.90
N THR A 71 15.08 -15.31 1.64
CA THR A 71 16.17 -14.51 1.08
C THR A 71 15.67 -13.18 0.53
N ASN A 72 16.15 -12.07 1.10
CA ASN A 72 15.89 -10.73 0.58
C ASN A 72 16.83 -10.42 -0.60
N MET A 73 16.35 -10.66 -1.81
CA MET A 73 17.13 -10.41 -3.04
C MET A 73 17.53 -8.95 -3.21
N ARG A 74 16.74 -7.99 -2.71
CA ARG A 74 17.08 -6.55 -2.82
C ARG A 74 18.36 -6.23 -2.06
N VAL A 75 18.48 -6.74 -0.83
CA VAL A 75 19.69 -6.59 -0.01
C VAL A 75 20.85 -7.38 -0.62
N GLN A 76 20.61 -8.63 -1.03
CA GLN A 76 21.66 -9.51 -1.55
C GLN A 76 22.31 -8.96 -2.83
N LEU A 77 21.55 -8.29 -3.69
CA LEU A 77 22.08 -7.71 -4.94
C LEU A 77 22.80 -6.39 -4.74
N GLN A 78 22.53 -5.67 -3.64
CA GLN A 78 23.10 -4.34 -3.38
C GLN A 78 24.46 -4.39 -2.65
N ASN A 79 24.87 -5.54 -2.10
CA ASN A 79 26.12 -5.72 -1.32
C ASN A 79 26.34 -4.64 -0.24
N ASP A 80 25.27 -4.05 0.28
CA ASP A 80 25.29 -2.97 1.25
C ASP A 80 24.93 -3.50 2.65
N GLN A 81 25.89 -3.44 3.58
CA GLN A 81 25.67 -3.88 4.96
C GLN A 81 24.60 -3.05 5.68
N SER A 82 24.46 -1.77 5.35
CA SER A 82 23.45 -0.90 5.94
C SER A 82 22.04 -1.32 5.50
N ALA A 83 21.88 -1.71 4.24
CA ALA A 83 20.62 -2.25 3.73
C ALA A 83 20.22 -3.56 4.42
N ALA A 84 21.20 -4.41 4.78
CA ALA A 84 20.95 -5.63 5.54
C ALA A 84 20.46 -5.34 6.97
N GLN A 85 21.08 -4.40 7.67
CA GLN A 85 20.65 -3.96 8.99
C GLN A 85 19.25 -3.37 8.95
N PHE A 86 19.00 -2.43 8.04
CA PHE A 86 17.69 -1.82 7.86
C PHE A 86 16.60 -2.85 7.54
N SER A 87 16.89 -3.80 6.64
CA SER A 87 15.94 -4.88 6.32
C SER A 87 15.61 -5.74 7.54
N LYS A 88 16.57 -6.00 8.43
CA LYS A 88 16.33 -6.77 9.65
C LYS A 88 15.43 -5.99 10.61
N GLN A 89 15.71 -4.70 10.83
CA GLN A 89 14.90 -3.84 11.68
C GLN A 89 13.46 -3.74 11.15
N LEU A 90 13.27 -3.57 9.83
CA LEU A 90 11.95 -3.53 9.21
C LEU A 90 11.18 -4.85 9.39
N LEU A 91 11.87 -5.99 9.31
CA LEU A 91 11.27 -7.30 9.58
C LEU A 91 10.86 -7.47 11.04
N ASP A 92 11.66 -6.96 11.99
CA ASP A 92 11.33 -7.04 13.41
C ASP A 92 10.09 -6.18 13.74
N VAL A 93 9.95 -5.01 13.12
CA VAL A 93 8.72 -4.19 13.18
C VAL A 93 7.54 -4.98 12.60
N GLY A 94 7.65 -5.48 11.36
CA GLY A 94 6.55 -6.18 10.68
C GLY A 94 6.13 -7.49 11.36
N ASN A 95 7.01 -8.13 12.14
CA ASN A 95 6.71 -9.33 12.92
C ASN A 95 6.23 -9.02 14.35
N GLY A 96 6.13 -7.75 14.74
CA GLY A 96 5.70 -7.36 16.09
C GLY A 96 6.70 -7.71 17.19
N LYS A 97 8.00 -7.74 16.88
CA LYS A 97 9.07 -8.03 17.86
C LYS A 97 9.60 -6.79 18.56
N VAL A 98 9.30 -5.61 18.03
CA VAL A 98 9.70 -4.34 18.65
C VAL A 98 8.82 -4.08 19.87
N PRO A 99 9.41 -3.72 21.03
CA PRO A 99 8.65 -3.39 22.22
C PRO A 99 7.64 -2.28 21.95
N VAL A 100 6.40 -2.49 22.38
CA VAL A 100 5.34 -1.50 22.33
C VAL A 100 5.20 -0.92 23.72
N ASP A 101 5.26 0.41 23.83
CA ASP A 101 4.99 1.10 25.08
C ASP A 101 3.53 0.87 25.49
N ALA A 102 3.31 0.31 26.68
CA ALA A 102 1.99 -0.11 27.13
C ALA A 102 1.03 1.06 27.39
N THR A 103 1.57 2.28 27.59
CA THR A 103 0.76 3.47 27.90
C THR A 103 0.27 4.16 26.63
N SER A 104 1.16 4.35 25.66
CA SER A 104 0.90 5.06 24.40
C SER A 104 0.48 4.11 23.28
N GLY A 105 0.80 2.83 23.36
CA GLY A 105 0.61 1.86 22.28
C GLY A 105 1.59 2.07 21.11
N LEU A 106 2.64 2.86 21.29
CA LEU A 106 3.59 3.22 20.24
C LEU A 106 4.87 2.38 20.32
N ILE A 107 5.52 2.22 19.16
CA ILE A 107 6.89 1.70 19.07
C ILE A 107 7.86 2.88 19.00
N THR A 108 9.06 2.69 19.55
CA THR A 108 10.16 3.66 19.41
C THR A 108 11.07 3.22 18.27
N LEU A 109 11.20 4.07 17.25
CA LEU A 109 12.19 3.89 16.20
C LEU A 109 13.49 4.58 16.62
N THR A 110 14.61 3.88 16.45
CA THR A 110 15.94 4.39 16.81
C THR A 110 16.47 5.34 15.72
N ASN A 111 17.42 6.21 16.06
CA ASN A 111 17.96 7.21 15.14
C ASN A 111 18.72 6.61 13.94
N ASP A 112 19.15 5.35 14.02
CA ASP A 112 19.74 4.60 12.91
C ASP A 112 18.68 4.00 11.96
N PHE A 113 17.40 3.98 12.36
CA PHE A 113 16.31 3.46 11.54
C PHE A 113 15.87 4.45 10.45
N CYS A 114 15.74 5.73 10.82
CA CYS A 114 15.36 6.79 9.90
C CYS A 114 15.86 8.15 10.37
N ARG A 115 15.94 9.10 9.44
CA ARG A 115 16.21 10.50 9.76
C ARG A 115 14.89 11.23 10.01
N PHE A 116 14.69 11.65 11.25
CA PHE A 116 13.58 12.53 11.60
C PHE A 116 13.82 13.95 11.08
N VAL A 117 12.74 14.62 10.72
CA VAL A 117 12.73 16.01 10.25
C VAL A 117 11.59 16.74 10.93
N ASP A 118 11.82 17.98 11.32
CA ASP A 118 10.88 18.73 12.16
C ASP A 118 9.71 19.33 11.36
N THR A 119 9.88 19.52 10.05
CA THR A 119 8.88 20.18 9.20
C THR A 119 8.75 19.53 7.83
N GLN A 120 7.57 19.67 7.24
CA GLN A 120 7.30 19.23 5.86
C GLN A 120 8.19 19.93 4.83
N LEU A 121 8.56 21.20 5.05
CA LEU A 121 9.45 21.93 4.15
C LEU A 121 10.86 21.33 4.12
N VAL A 122 11.39 20.94 5.28
CA VAL A 122 12.69 20.24 5.38
C VAL A 122 12.61 18.87 4.72
N LEU A 123 11.49 18.14 4.87
CA LEU A 123 11.27 16.88 4.16
C LEU A 123 11.28 17.08 2.64
N ILE A 124 10.54 18.07 2.14
CA ILE A 124 10.48 18.39 0.71
C ILE A 124 11.87 18.74 0.18
N GLU A 125 12.63 19.58 0.89
CA GLU A 125 13.96 19.97 0.43
C GLU A 125 14.96 18.80 0.44
N ASN A 126 14.86 17.91 1.43
CA ASN A 126 15.70 16.71 1.48
C ASN A 126 15.41 15.72 0.32
N VAL A 127 14.13 15.58 -0.08
CA VAL A 127 13.73 14.63 -1.13
C VAL A 127 13.82 15.25 -2.53
N PHE A 128 13.36 16.49 -2.68
CA PHE A 128 13.31 17.25 -3.93
C PHE A 128 14.13 18.56 -3.84
N PRO A 129 15.45 18.49 -3.64
CA PRO A 129 16.28 19.68 -3.56
C PRO A 129 16.25 20.48 -4.87
N ASN A 130 16.17 21.80 -4.79
CA ASN A 130 16.14 22.70 -5.95
C ASN A 130 15.13 22.25 -7.04
N ILE A 131 13.91 21.90 -6.65
CA ILE A 131 12.87 21.44 -7.60
C ILE A 131 12.58 22.46 -8.71
N SER A 132 12.71 23.75 -8.44
CA SER A 132 12.55 24.84 -9.41
C SER A 132 13.51 24.73 -10.60
N GLU A 133 14.67 24.11 -10.41
CA GLU A 133 15.68 23.89 -11.45
C GLU A 133 15.56 22.47 -12.06
N ASN A 134 15.18 21.48 -11.24
CA ASN A 134 15.19 20.08 -11.63
C ASN A 134 13.86 19.54 -12.18
N TYR A 135 12.77 20.31 -12.19
CA TYR A 135 11.44 19.82 -12.59
C TYR A 135 11.35 19.28 -14.03
N LYS A 136 12.32 19.59 -14.91
CA LYS A 136 12.41 19.03 -16.27
C LYS A 136 13.30 17.79 -16.37
N ASN A 137 14.01 17.42 -15.31
CA ASN A 137 14.91 16.28 -15.28
C ASN A 137 14.16 15.01 -14.86
N TYR A 138 13.63 14.27 -15.84
CA TYR A 138 12.85 13.06 -15.59
C TYR A 138 13.64 11.94 -14.89
N ALA A 139 14.94 11.80 -15.19
CA ALA A 139 15.79 10.79 -14.55
C ALA A 139 16.02 11.10 -13.06
N TRP A 140 16.09 12.39 -12.70
CA TRP A 140 16.18 12.81 -11.32
C TRP A 140 14.83 12.65 -10.59
N LEU A 141 13.71 13.02 -11.23
CA LEU A 141 12.38 12.89 -10.63
C LEU A 141 11.99 11.44 -10.35
N SER A 142 12.35 10.51 -11.23
CA SER A 142 11.94 9.10 -11.12
C SER A 142 12.53 8.34 -9.93
N GLN A 143 13.56 8.89 -9.29
CA GLN A 143 14.25 8.27 -8.15
C GLN A 143 13.71 8.73 -6.79
N ARG A 144 12.66 9.56 -6.77
CA ARG A 144 12.20 10.28 -5.57
C ARG A 144 10.71 10.15 -5.38
N ALA A 145 10.28 10.01 -4.13
CA ALA A 145 8.89 10.02 -3.74
C ALA A 145 8.75 10.46 -2.29
N ILE A 146 7.64 11.14 -1.97
CA ILE A 146 7.19 11.36 -0.60
C ILE A 146 5.89 10.60 -0.43
N LEU A 147 5.82 9.77 0.62
CA LEU A 147 4.61 9.04 0.99
C LEU A 147 4.00 9.71 2.23
N ALA A 148 2.68 9.82 2.26
CA ALA A 148 1.94 10.28 3.42
C ALA A 148 0.77 9.34 3.70
N ALA A 149 0.31 9.30 4.95
CA ALA A 149 -0.72 8.36 5.39
C ALA A 149 -2.12 8.70 4.85
N LYS A 150 -2.41 9.98 4.60
CA LYS A 150 -3.73 10.45 4.14
C LYS A 150 -3.61 11.22 2.84
N ASN A 151 -4.64 11.12 2.01
CA ASN A 151 -4.73 11.87 0.75
C ASN A 151 -4.68 13.39 0.98
N ASN A 152 -5.29 13.92 2.05
CA ASN A 152 -5.20 15.35 2.37
C ASN A 152 -3.74 15.82 2.59
N ASP A 153 -2.92 15.00 3.26
CA ASP A 153 -1.51 15.30 3.47
C ASP A 153 -0.73 15.22 2.15
N VAL A 154 -1.04 14.22 1.31
CA VAL A 154 -0.49 14.11 -0.05
C VAL A 154 -0.84 15.34 -0.89
N HIS A 155 -2.09 15.81 -0.85
CA HIS A 155 -2.53 17.01 -1.57
C HIS A 155 -1.79 18.26 -1.10
N ALA A 156 -1.64 18.45 0.22
CA ALA A 156 -0.91 19.59 0.78
C ALA A 156 0.58 19.60 0.36
N LEU A 157 1.23 18.43 0.41
CA LEU A 157 2.62 18.26 -0.05
C LEU A 157 2.74 18.53 -1.55
N ASN A 158 1.87 17.94 -2.36
CA ASN A 158 1.87 18.12 -3.81
C ASN A 158 1.66 19.59 -4.20
N PHE A 159 0.72 20.28 -3.54
CA PHE A 159 0.48 21.70 -3.77
C PHE A 159 1.71 22.56 -3.42
N THR A 160 2.36 22.26 -2.29
CA THR A 160 3.57 22.95 -1.84
C THR A 160 4.75 22.72 -2.79
N ILE A 161 4.89 21.52 -3.37
CA ILE A 161 5.93 21.22 -4.35
C ILE A 161 5.61 21.89 -5.69
N GLN A 162 4.36 21.81 -6.14
CA GLN A 162 3.90 22.39 -7.40
C GLN A 162 4.10 23.91 -7.43
N SER A 163 3.85 24.61 -6.31
CA SER A 163 4.03 26.07 -6.23
C SER A 163 5.48 26.53 -6.36
N LYS A 164 6.45 25.63 -6.20
CA LYS A 164 7.89 25.90 -6.44
C LYS A 164 8.32 25.70 -7.90
N ILE A 165 7.46 25.14 -8.75
CA ILE A 165 7.76 24.88 -10.16
C ILE A 165 7.37 26.11 -10.98
N ALA A 166 8.29 26.60 -11.80
CA ALA A 166 8.02 27.70 -12.72
C ALA A 166 7.19 27.22 -13.92
N GLY A 167 6.08 27.91 -14.22
CA GLY A 167 5.24 27.64 -15.38
C GLY A 167 3.81 28.14 -15.19
N ASP A 168 3.01 28.04 -16.24
CA ASP A 168 1.60 28.44 -16.20
C ASP A 168 0.76 27.38 -15.47
N LEU A 169 -0.10 27.84 -14.57
CA LEU A 169 -1.07 26.98 -13.89
C LEU A 169 -2.19 26.63 -14.87
N VAL A 170 -2.37 25.34 -15.13
CA VAL A 170 -3.48 24.81 -15.93
C VAL A 170 -4.40 24.00 -15.03
N THR A 171 -5.69 24.35 -15.02
CA THR A 171 -6.72 23.62 -14.27
C THR A 171 -7.56 22.78 -15.22
N TYR A 172 -7.59 21.47 -14.99
CA TYR A 172 -8.47 20.53 -15.68
C TYR A 172 -9.66 20.23 -14.76
N LYS A 173 -10.88 20.40 -15.26
CA LYS A 173 -12.12 20.15 -14.49
C LYS A 173 -12.71 18.81 -14.90
N SER A 174 -13.04 17.96 -13.92
CA SER A 174 -13.88 16.78 -14.16
C SER A 174 -15.34 17.21 -14.36
N VAL A 175 -16.13 16.35 -15.00
CA VAL A 175 -17.58 16.49 -15.14
C VAL A 175 -18.22 15.27 -14.50
N ASP A 176 -18.69 15.43 -13.26
CA ASP A 176 -19.19 14.33 -12.42
C ASP A 176 -20.72 14.37 -12.33
N SER A 177 -21.37 14.67 -13.45
CA SER A 177 -22.83 14.66 -13.57
C SER A 177 -23.30 13.57 -14.53
N ILE A 178 -24.28 12.80 -14.07
CA ILE A 178 -24.96 11.82 -14.90
C ILE A 178 -26.24 12.48 -15.41
N THR A 179 -26.37 12.64 -16.71
CA THR A 179 -27.57 13.23 -17.33
C THR A 179 -28.71 12.23 -17.46
N ASN A 180 -28.42 10.93 -17.42
CA ASN A 180 -29.38 9.84 -17.55
C ASN A 180 -29.41 8.95 -16.29
N PRO A 181 -30.52 8.89 -15.54
CA PRO A 181 -30.63 8.07 -14.32
C PRO A 181 -30.30 6.59 -14.51
N ASP A 182 -30.45 6.04 -15.71
CA ASP A 182 -30.15 4.63 -16.01
C ASP A 182 -28.65 4.32 -16.04
N ASP A 183 -27.79 5.34 -16.18
CA ASP A 183 -26.33 5.18 -16.24
C ASP A 183 -25.67 5.13 -14.85
N VAL A 184 -26.43 5.32 -13.77
CA VAL A 184 -25.92 5.29 -12.38
C VAL A 184 -25.24 3.96 -12.02
N VAL A 185 -25.65 2.84 -12.64
CA VAL A 185 -25.01 1.53 -12.44
C VAL A 185 -23.63 1.40 -13.10
N ASN A 186 -23.30 2.27 -14.06
CA ASN A 186 -22.03 2.23 -14.80
C ASN A 186 -20.91 3.03 -14.12
N TYR A 187 -21.26 3.92 -13.18
CA TYR A 187 -20.31 4.81 -12.51
C TYR A 187 -20.30 4.53 -11.00
N PRO A 188 -19.29 3.81 -10.48
CA PRO A 188 -19.17 3.60 -9.04
C PRO A 188 -18.91 4.92 -8.34
N THR A 189 -19.60 5.16 -7.22
CA THR A 189 -19.34 6.32 -6.36
C THR A 189 -17.90 6.25 -5.84
N GLU A 190 -17.08 7.27 -6.14
CA GLU A 190 -15.76 7.41 -5.53
C GLU A 190 -15.91 7.76 -4.03
N PHE A 191 -15.08 7.14 -3.19
CA PHE A 191 -15.06 7.33 -1.73
C PHE A 191 -13.73 7.92 -1.28
#